data_AF-A0A5B1LNP3-F1
#
_entry.id   AF-A0A5B1LNP3-F1
#
_cell.length_a   1.000
_cell.length_b   1.000
_cell.length_c   1.000
_cell.angle_alpha   90.00
_cell.angle_beta   90.00
_cell.angle_gamma   90.00
#
_symmetry.space_group_name_H-M   'P 1'
#
loop_
_entity.id
_entity.type
_entity.pdbx_description
1 polymer ?
#
loop_
_entity_poly.entity_id
_entity_poly.type
_entity_poly.pdbx_seq_one_letter_code
_entity_poly.pdbx_strand_id
1 'polypeptide(L)'
;MHNGICHRCGAATVRAAANSLSSQSTHTTMWPPHQPGVRGIFKANLGQVWQYVCTTCGVMEWRIHDPATIAWINANWVAVPVQQDQPPG
;
A
#
# COMPACT_ATOMS: atom_id res chain seq x y z
N MET A 1 0.44 -8.00 -5.67
CA MET A 1 -0.78 -8.77 -5.85
C MET A 1 -1.11 -8.60 -7.30
N HIS A 2 -0.81 -9.62 -8.08
CA HIS A 2 -0.87 -9.54 -9.52
C HIS A 2 -2.00 -10.45 -9.98
N ASN A 3 -3.00 -9.86 -10.65
CA ASN A 3 -4.12 -10.60 -11.21
C ASN A 3 -4.86 -11.48 -10.17
N GLY A 4 -5.04 -10.98 -8.95
CA GLY A 4 -5.71 -11.72 -7.87
C GLY A 4 -4.83 -12.70 -7.10
N ILE A 5 -3.52 -12.78 -7.39
CA ILE A 5 -2.57 -13.66 -6.71
C ILE A 5 -1.67 -12.86 -5.76
N CYS A 6 -1.49 -13.35 -4.53
CA CYS A 6 -0.56 -12.78 -3.56
C CYS A 6 0.90 -13.07 -3.96
N HIS A 7 1.72 -12.03 -4.11
CA HIS A 7 3.13 -12.20 -4.48
C HIS A 7 3.98 -12.86 -3.38
N ARG A 8 3.55 -12.77 -2.11
CA ARG A 8 4.31 -13.32 -0.98
C ARG A 8 4.06 -14.81 -0.75
N CYS A 9 2.81 -15.26 -0.88
CA CYS A 9 2.43 -16.64 -0.54
C CYS A 9 1.79 -17.43 -1.70
N GLY A 10 1.60 -16.83 -2.88
CA GLY A 10 0.99 -17.49 -4.03
C GLY A 10 -0.52 -17.72 -3.95
N ALA A 11 -1.18 -17.38 -2.84
CA ALA A 11 -2.61 -17.61 -2.67
C ALA A 11 -3.48 -16.69 -3.55
N ALA A 12 -4.60 -17.23 -4.06
CA ALA A 12 -5.62 -16.53 -4.84
C ALA A 12 -6.71 -15.86 -3.98
N THR A 13 -6.34 -15.38 -2.79
CA THR A 13 -7.25 -14.85 -1.75
C THR A 13 -7.17 -13.34 -1.60
N VAL A 14 -7.01 -12.65 -2.74
CA VAL A 14 -6.82 -11.19 -2.76
C VAL A 14 -8.17 -10.46 -2.77
N ARG A 15 -8.33 -9.50 -1.86
CA ARG A 15 -9.43 -8.53 -1.81
C ARG A 15 -8.90 -7.14 -2.16
N ALA A 16 -9.73 -6.32 -2.79
CA ALA A 16 -9.34 -4.98 -3.22
C ALA A 16 -10.39 -3.93 -2.84
N ALA A 17 -9.94 -2.72 -2.49
CA ALA A 17 -10.78 -1.55 -2.27
C ALA A 17 -10.18 -0.33 -2.99
N ALA A 18 -11.02 0.48 -3.60
CA ALA A 18 -10.62 1.73 -4.24
C ALA A 18 -10.93 2.93 -3.32
N ASN A 19 -10.07 3.94 -3.33
CA ASN A 19 -10.29 5.25 -2.73
C ASN A 19 -10.60 5.25 -1.22
N SER A 20 -9.78 4.51 -0.47
CA SER A 20 -9.78 4.32 1.00
C SER A 20 -10.53 3.09 1.47
N LEU A 21 -9.89 2.30 2.36
CA LEU A 21 -10.59 1.38 3.23
C LEU A 21 -11.44 2.18 4.22
N SER A 22 -12.71 1.82 4.37
CA SER A 22 -13.39 2.01 5.66
C SER A 22 -12.60 1.20 6.69
N SER A 23 -11.82 1.88 7.54
CA SER A 23 -10.91 1.24 8.49
C SER A 23 -11.59 0.78 9.78
N GLN A 24 -12.92 0.75 9.81
CA GLN A 24 -13.69 0.30 10.96
C GLN A 24 -13.99 -1.20 10.80
N SER A 25 -13.10 -2.02 11.33
CA SER A 25 -13.44 -3.38 11.74
C SER A 25 -13.39 -3.47 13.26
N THR A 26 -14.12 -4.40 13.86
CA THR A 26 -14.05 -4.67 15.31
C THR A 26 -12.67 -5.17 15.77
N HIS A 27 -11.77 -5.49 14.85
CA HIS A 27 -10.48 -6.12 15.13
C HIS A 27 -9.26 -5.24 14.82
N THR A 28 -9.40 -4.23 13.96
CA THR A 28 -8.29 -3.39 13.52
C THR A 28 -8.82 -2.02 13.14
N THR A 29 -8.26 -0.99 13.77
CA THR A 29 -8.45 0.41 13.40
C THR A 29 -7.18 0.88 12.71
N MET A 30 -7.28 1.27 11.44
CA MET A 30 -6.19 1.97 10.77
C MET A 30 -6.30 3.45 11.12
N TRP A 31 -5.32 3.94 11.89
CA TRP A 31 -5.28 5.33 12.33
C TRP A 31 -4.82 6.23 11.18
N PRO A 32 -5.48 7.38 10.95
CA PRO A 32 -4.90 8.41 10.11
C PRO A 32 -3.59 8.90 10.77
N PRO A 33 -2.58 9.31 9.97
CA PRO A 33 -1.19 9.50 10.39
C PRO A 33 -0.92 10.74 11.26
N HIS A 34 -1.91 11.21 12.03
CA HIS A 34 -1.79 12.44 12.82
C HIS A 34 -0.94 12.33 14.10
N GLN A 35 -0.30 11.18 14.38
CA GLN A 35 0.55 11.04 15.56
C GLN A 35 2.04 11.29 15.26
N PRO A 36 2.79 11.96 16.15
CA PRO A 36 4.22 12.13 16.01
C PRO A 36 4.94 10.78 15.83
N GLY A 37 5.75 10.64 14.77
CA GLY A 37 6.50 9.42 14.46
C GLY A 37 5.89 8.51 13.40
N VAL A 38 4.66 8.77 12.95
CA VAL A 38 4.04 8.03 11.85
C VAL A 38 4.51 8.58 10.49
N ARG A 39 5.13 7.73 9.67
CA ARG A 39 5.39 8.02 8.25
C ARG A 39 4.21 7.51 7.42
N GLY A 40 3.25 8.39 7.10
CA GLY A 40 2.09 8.04 6.28
C GLY A 40 1.37 9.28 5.76
N ILE A 41 0.71 9.16 4.61
CA ILE A 41 0.01 10.26 3.94
C ILE A 41 -1.49 10.06 4.11
N PHE A 42 -2.15 11.00 4.79
CA PHE A 42 -3.58 11.24 4.60
C PHE A 42 -3.72 12.51 3.79
N LYS A 43 -3.95 12.33 2.50
CA LYS A 43 -4.47 13.37 1.62
C LYS A 43 -5.70 12.77 0.99
N ALA A 44 -6.84 13.48 1.08
CA ALA A 44 -8.01 13.17 0.26
C ALA A 44 -7.56 13.35 -1.19
N ASN A 45 -7.08 12.27 -1.80
CA ASN A 45 -6.63 12.30 -3.18
C ASN A 45 -7.87 12.35 -4.06
N LEU A 46 -7.91 13.34 -4.97
CA LEU A 46 -8.86 13.35 -6.09
C LEU A 46 -8.53 12.27 -7.13
N GLY A 47 -7.42 11.52 -6.94
CA GLY A 47 -6.95 10.45 -7.81
C GLY A 47 -7.29 9.04 -7.32
N GLN A 48 -7.14 8.04 -8.21
CA GLN A 48 -7.45 6.65 -7.91
C GLN A 48 -6.30 5.94 -7.17
N VAL A 49 -6.58 5.53 -5.93
CA VAL A 49 -5.69 4.67 -5.12
C VAL A 49 -6.39 3.35 -4.85
N TRP A 50 -5.65 2.26 -4.98
CA TRP A 50 -6.13 0.91 -4.72
C TRP A 50 -5.37 0.26 -3.57
N GLN A 51 -6.09 -0.46 -2.74
CA GLN A 51 -5.56 -1.21 -1.62
C GLN A 51 -5.90 -2.68 -1.84
N TYR A 52 -4.90 -3.54 -1.78
CA TYR A 52 -5.03 -4.98 -2.01
C TYR A 52 -4.60 -5.73 -0.74
N VAL A 53 -5.41 -6.68 -0.28
CA VAL A 53 -5.14 -7.49 0.92
C VAL A 53 -5.24 -8.96 0.59
N CYS A 54 -4.23 -9.76 0.94
CA CYS A 54 -4.29 -11.21 0.88
C CYS A 54 -4.81 -11.73 2.21
N THR A 55 -5.99 -12.35 2.21
CA THR A 55 -6.59 -12.83 3.46
C THR A 55 -5.94 -14.10 4.00
N THR A 56 -5.03 -14.73 3.25
CA THR A 56 -4.27 -15.91 3.71
C THR A 56 -3.06 -15.54 4.55
N CYS A 57 -2.22 -14.61 4.09
CA CYS A 57 -0.98 -14.25 4.78
C CYS A 57 -0.97 -12.83 5.37
N GLY A 58 -2.07 -12.09 5.23
CA GLY A 58 -2.24 -10.74 5.78
C GLY A 58 -1.44 -9.64 5.08
N VAL A 59 -0.72 -9.95 4.00
CA VAL A 59 0.00 -8.92 3.22
C VAL A 59 -0.99 -7.90 2.67
N MET A 60 -0.62 -6.63 2.77
CA MET A 60 -1.34 -5.49 2.21
C MET A 60 -0.43 -4.73 1.23
N GLU A 61 -0.96 -4.37 0.08
CA GLU A 61 -0.31 -3.53 -0.93
C GLU A 61 -1.15 -2.29 -1.22
N TRP A 62 -0.48 -1.17 -1.43
CA TRP A 62 -1.10 0.08 -1.89
C TRP A 62 -0.57 0.40 -3.28
N ARG A 63 -1.47 0.72 -4.21
CA ARG A 63 -1.13 1.12 -5.58
C ARG A 63 -1.74 2.46 -5.91
N ILE A 64 -0.92 3.33 -6.47
CA ILE A 64 -1.34 4.60 -7.03
C ILE A 64 -1.47 4.37 -8.53
N HIS A 65 -2.68 4.58 -9.07
CA HIS A 65 -2.95 4.42 -10.50
C HIS A 65 -3.10 5.77 -11.22
N ASP A 66 -3.25 6.87 -10.47
CA ASP A 66 -3.36 8.21 -11.04
C ASP A 66 -2.01 8.70 -11.60
N PRO A 67 -1.89 8.94 -12.93
CA PRO A 67 -0.64 9.38 -13.55
C PRO A 67 -0.13 10.71 -13.00
N ALA A 68 -1.03 11.65 -12.64
CA ALA A 68 -0.64 12.95 -12.10
C ALA A 68 0.02 12.81 -10.71
N THR A 69 -0.54 11.96 -9.85
CA THR A 69 0.04 11.61 -8.55
C THR A 69 1.40 10.94 -8.72
N ILE A 70 1.55 9.99 -9.67
CA ILE A 70 2.82 9.33 -9.97
C ILE A 70 3.88 10.36 -10.40
N ALA A 71 3.52 11.27 -11.32
CA ALA A 71 4.42 12.31 -11.79
C ALA A 71 4.88 13.23 -10.64
N TRP A 72 3.96 13.62 -9.76
CA TRP A 72 4.30 14.43 -8.59
C TRP A 72 5.23 13.70 -7.62
N ILE A 73 4.99 12.41 -7.33
CA ILE A 73 5.88 11.59 -6.47
C ILE A 73 7.28 11.56 -7.05
N ASN A 74 7.42 11.25 -8.34
CA ASN A 74 8.72 11.17 -9.00
C ASN A 74 9.49 12.50 -8.95
N ALA A 75 8.80 13.63 -8.98
CA ALA A 75 9.42 14.95 -8.93
C ALA A 75 9.78 15.42 -7.51
N ASN A 76 9.11 14.92 -6.47
CA ASN A 76 9.17 15.51 -5.12
C ASN A 76 9.68 14.56 -4.03
N TRP A 77 9.67 13.26 -4.23
CA TRP A 77 10.09 12.29 -3.20
C TRP A 77 11.56 11.92 -3.38
N VAL A 78 12.22 11.64 -2.26
CA VAL A 78 13.58 11.10 -2.26
C VAL A 78 13.51 9.63 -2.65
N ALA A 79 14.26 9.24 -3.68
CA ALA A 79 14.38 7.83 -4.07
C ALA A 79 15.06 7.02 -2.96
N VAL A 80 14.49 5.87 -2.62
CA VAL A 80 15.13 4.90 -1.73
C VAL A 80 16.06 4.03 -2.58
N PRO A 81 17.38 3.97 -2.30
CA PRO A 81 18.30 3.16 -3.08
C PRO A 81 17.96 1.67 -2.94
N VAL A 82 18.23 0.89 -3.99
CA VAL A 82 18.08 -0.57 -3.94
C VAL A 82 19.09 -1.11 -2.93
N GLN A 83 18.61 -1.61 -1.81
CA GLN A 83 19.42 -2.40 -0.90
C GLN A 83 19.49 -3.81 -1.51
N GLN A 84 20.65 -4.17 -2.05
CA GLN A 84 20.89 -5.56 -2.46
C GLN A 84 20.98 -6.36 -1.16
N ASP A 85 19.95 -7.14 -0.86
CA ASP A 85 20.00 -8.10 0.24
C ASP A 85 21.17 -9.05 -0.05
N GLN A 86 22.23 -8.92 0.74
CA GLN A 86 23.37 -9.81 0.74
C GLN A 86 22.85 -11.22 1.10
N PRO A 87 23.10 -12.27 0.30
CA PRO A 87 22.65 -13.61 0.65
C PRO A 87 23.29 -14.04 1.98
N PRO A 88 22.63 -14.90 2.78
CA PRO A 88 23.25 -15.48 3.96
C PRO A 88 24.47 -16.28 3.52
N GLY A 89 25.64 -15.93 4.08
CA GLY A 89 26.87 -16.71 3.95
C GLY A 89 26.82 -18.00 4.76
#